data_AF-A0A9P0PJ22-F1
#
_entry.id   AF-A0A9P0PJ22-F1
#
_cell.length_a   1.000
_cell.length_b   1.000
_cell.length_c   1.000
_cell.angle_alpha   90.00
_cell.angle_beta   90.00
_cell.angle_gamma   90.00
#
_symmetry.space_group_name_H-M   'P 1'
#
loop_
_entity.id
_entity.type
_entity.pdbx_description
1 polymer ?
#
loop_
_entity_poly.entity_id
_entity_poly.type
_entity_poly.pdbx_seq_one_letter_code
_entity_poly.pdbx_strand_id
1 'polypeptide(L)'
;MLNPQAILGHDLSKKHITSISELLYYFPSICPENITELDREWRTLRRTNFNFDETETPSVDKFWWHISKLKKGDGSAMFPLLSTLTRKLLCLPHSTATVERLFSSINVMKTKLRNKLSTTTIKGTLHTKSEIKNCFEFNVTNDHLKKFNKNMYDFNQNKDETENQEDSQIENEIAAS
;
A
#
# COMPACT_ATOMS: atom_id res chain seq x y z
N MET A 1 -0.86 -10.70 -12.88
CA MET A 1 -0.25 -9.84 -13.93
C MET A 1 1.01 -9.12 -13.48
N LEU A 2 1.14 -8.66 -12.23
CA LEU A 2 2.34 -7.94 -11.75
C LEU A 2 3.42 -8.83 -11.09
N ASN A 3 3.23 -10.15 -11.09
CA ASN A 3 4.20 -11.07 -10.51
C ASN A 3 5.45 -11.12 -11.40
N PRO A 4 6.66 -10.89 -10.88
CA PRO A 4 7.92 -10.98 -11.64
C PRO A 4 8.06 -12.29 -12.41
N GLN A 5 7.64 -13.42 -11.83
CA GLN A 5 7.63 -14.73 -12.48
C GLN A 5 6.72 -14.78 -13.71
N ALA A 6 5.58 -14.09 -13.66
CA ALA A 6 4.64 -13.95 -14.76
C ALA A 6 5.00 -12.80 -15.71
N ILE A 7 6.13 -12.12 -15.53
CA ILE A 7 6.62 -11.09 -16.44
C ILE A 7 7.89 -11.60 -17.14
N LEU A 8 8.76 -12.28 -16.40
CA LEU A 8 10.02 -12.85 -16.85
C LEU A 8 9.87 -14.28 -17.41
N GLY A 9 8.72 -14.92 -17.22
CA GLY A 9 8.48 -16.28 -17.69
C GLY A 9 8.58 -16.39 -19.21
N HIS A 10 9.49 -17.25 -19.68
CA HIS A 10 9.77 -17.52 -21.09
C HIS A 10 8.55 -18.04 -21.90
N ASP A 11 7.49 -18.49 -21.21
CA ASP A 11 6.26 -19.04 -21.80
C ASP A 11 5.26 -17.96 -22.29
N LEU A 12 5.42 -16.70 -21.85
CA LEU A 12 4.53 -15.59 -22.24
C LEU A 12 4.85 -14.98 -23.61
N SER A 13 5.94 -15.41 -24.25
CA SER A 13 6.22 -15.06 -25.64
C SER A 13 5.23 -15.73 -26.63
N LYS A 14 4.45 -16.73 -26.20
CA LYS A 14 3.62 -17.56 -27.10
C LYS A 14 2.10 -17.47 -26.91
N LYS A 15 1.60 -16.84 -25.84
CA LYS A 15 0.16 -16.67 -25.62
C LYS A 15 -0.18 -15.19 -25.38
N HIS A 16 -0.86 -14.61 -26.38
CA HIS A 16 -1.61 -13.35 -26.38
C HIS A 16 -1.01 -12.19 -25.56
N ILE A 17 -0.54 -11.15 -26.25
CA ILE A 17 -0.11 -9.90 -25.62
C ILE A 17 -1.36 -9.22 -25.03
N THR A 18 -1.73 -9.56 -23.81
CA THR A 18 -2.75 -8.83 -23.06
C THR A 18 -2.23 -7.42 -22.81
N SER A 19 -2.95 -6.45 -23.39
CA SER A 19 -2.70 -5.03 -23.16
C SER A 19 -2.87 -4.73 -21.67
N ILE A 20 -2.02 -3.85 -21.14
CA ILE A 20 -2.23 -3.36 -19.77
C ILE A 20 -3.53 -2.57 -19.64
N SER A 21 -4.12 -2.13 -20.76
CA SER A 21 -5.43 -1.47 -20.83
C SER A 21 -6.57 -2.29 -20.25
N GLU A 22 -6.54 -3.62 -20.34
CA GLU A 22 -7.60 -4.47 -19.77
C GLU A 22 -7.61 -4.39 -18.23
N LEU A 23 -6.43 -4.27 -17.62
CA LEU A 23 -6.29 -4.10 -16.17
C LEU A 23 -6.82 -2.73 -15.72
N LEU A 24 -6.62 -1.69 -16.54
CA LEU A 24 -7.07 -0.34 -16.25
C LEU A 24 -8.59 -0.21 -16.22
N TYR A 25 -9.32 -1.05 -16.96
CA TYR A 25 -10.78 -1.08 -16.92
C TYR A 25 -11.32 -1.37 -15.50
N TYR A 26 -10.63 -2.22 -14.74
CA TYR A 26 -11.03 -2.57 -13.37
C TYR A 26 -10.63 -1.51 -12.32
N PHE A 27 -9.74 -0.58 -12.66
CA PHE A 27 -9.21 0.42 -11.73
C PHE A 27 -9.20 1.83 -12.35
N PRO A 28 -10.38 2.41 -12.67
CA PRO A 28 -10.47 3.68 -13.38
C PRO A 28 -9.78 4.83 -12.65
N SER A 29 -9.85 4.87 -11.31
CA SER A 29 -9.26 5.94 -10.48
C SER A 29 -7.72 5.88 -10.39
N ILE A 30 -7.11 4.75 -10.74
CA ILE A 30 -5.65 4.55 -10.69
C ILE A 30 -5.00 4.82 -12.06
N CYS A 31 -5.82 4.91 -13.11
CA CYS A 31 -5.39 5.01 -14.50
C CYS A 31 -4.59 6.31 -14.77
N PRO A 32 -3.42 6.22 -15.44
CA PRO A 32 -2.73 7.41 -15.92
C PRO A 32 -3.46 8.01 -17.13
N GLU A 33 -3.39 9.33 -17.29
CA GLU A 33 -4.02 10.06 -18.40
C GLU A 33 -3.58 9.54 -19.79
N ASN A 34 -2.37 8.99 -19.89
CA ASN A 34 -1.81 8.49 -21.14
C ASN A 34 -1.68 6.96 -21.17
N ILE A 35 -2.79 6.28 -21.44
CA ILE A 35 -2.89 4.82 -21.56
C ILE A 35 -2.03 4.27 -22.70
N THR A 36 -1.91 5.02 -23.80
CA THR A 36 -1.14 4.61 -24.98
C THR A 36 0.35 4.52 -24.67
N GLU A 37 0.90 5.53 -23.98
CA GLU A 37 2.31 5.50 -23.55
C GLU A 37 2.55 4.44 -22.47
N LEU A 38 1.58 4.22 -21.57
CA LEU A 38 1.67 3.13 -20.58
C LEU A 38 1.78 1.75 -21.26
N ASP A 39 0.96 1.48 -22.28
CA ASP A 39 1.02 0.21 -23.01
C ASP A 39 2.34 0.05 -23.78
N ARG A 40 2.89 1.15 -24.33
CA ARG A 40 4.24 1.17 -24.93
C ARG A 40 5.32 0.82 -23.91
N GLU A 41 5.27 1.41 -22.72
CA GLU A 41 6.19 1.10 -21.61
C GLU A 41 6.07 -0.38 -21.21
N TRP A 42 4.84 -0.89 -21.04
CA TRP A 42 4.56 -2.28 -20.68
C TRP A 42 5.12 -3.29 -21.70
N ARG A 43 4.88 -3.04 -23.00
CA ARG A 43 5.43 -3.87 -24.08
C ARG A 43 6.95 -3.81 -24.14
N THR A 44 7.54 -2.66 -23.84
CA THR A 44 8.99 -2.48 -23.80
C THR A 44 9.61 -3.22 -22.62
N LEU A 45 8.99 -3.15 -21.44
CA LEU A 45 9.40 -3.93 -20.26
C LEU A 45 9.46 -5.43 -20.59
N ARG A 46 8.40 -5.99 -21.20
CA ARG A 46 8.34 -7.42 -21.52
C ARG A 46 9.36 -7.88 -22.56
N ARG A 47 9.82 -6.97 -23.44
CA ARG A 47 10.87 -7.24 -24.43
C ARG A 47 12.28 -7.01 -23.89
N THR A 48 12.41 -6.32 -22.77
CA THR A 48 13.71 -6.03 -22.17
C THR A 48 14.13 -7.24 -21.37
N ASN A 49 15.25 -7.85 -21.77
CA ASN A 49 15.88 -8.88 -20.95
C ASN A 49 16.59 -8.20 -19.79
N PHE A 50 16.05 -8.38 -18.59
CA PHE A 50 16.72 -8.00 -17.37
C PHE A 50 17.62 -9.16 -16.94
N ASN A 51 18.92 -8.91 -16.78
CA ASN A 51 19.82 -9.85 -16.08
C ASN A 51 19.47 -9.80 -14.58
N PHE A 52 18.33 -10.37 -14.21
CA PHE A 52 18.14 -10.83 -12.85
C PHE A 52 18.91 -12.14 -12.72
N ASP A 53 19.71 -12.27 -11.66
CA ASP A 53 20.42 -13.52 -11.39
C ASP A 53 19.39 -14.64 -11.24
N GLU A 54 19.44 -15.65 -12.11
CA GLU A 54 18.39 -16.68 -12.26
C GLU A 54 18.19 -17.51 -10.98
N THR A 55 19.10 -17.40 -10.01
CA THR A 55 19.11 -18.16 -8.76
C THR A 55 18.16 -17.59 -7.69
N GLU A 56 17.72 -16.33 -7.79
CA GLU A 56 16.77 -15.74 -6.85
C GLU A 56 15.70 -14.94 -7.59
N THR A 57 14.47 -15.45 -7.61
CA THR A 57 13.33 -14.67 -8.12
C THR A 57 13.08 -13.52 -7.15
N PRO A 58 13.25 -12.25 -7.57
CA PRO A 58 13.10 -11.13 -6.65
C PRO A 58 11.65 -11.06 -6.18
N SER A 59 11.45 -10.72 -4.91
CA SER A 59 10.10 -10.39 -4.41
C SER A 59 9.48 -9.29 -5.27
N VAL A 60 8.15 -9.27 -5.35
CA VAL A 60 7.39 -8.30 -6.16
C VAL A 60 7.87 -6.87 -5.88
N ASP A 61 8.08 -6.52 -4.63
CA ASP A 61 8.56 -5.20 -4.21
C ASP A 61 9.97 -4.89 -4.76
N LYS A 62 10.91 -5.83 -4.65
CA LYS A 62 12.30 -5.66 -5.11
C LYS A 62 12.37 -5.51 -6.63
N PHE A 63 11.56 -6.28 -7.35
CA PHE A 63 11.48 -6.22 -8.82
C PHE A 63 10.98 -4.85 -9.30
N TRP A 64 9.84 -4.40 -8.76
CA TRP A 64 9.27 -3.12 -9.16
C TRP A 64 10.09 -1.93 -8.69
N TRP A 65 10.77 -2.07 -7.54
CA TRP A 65 11.78 -1.10 -7.13
C TRP A 65 12.93 -1.01 -8.13
N HIS A 66 13.47 -2.14 -8.60
CA HIS A 66 14.53 -2.15 -9.61
C HIS A 66 14.08 -1.46 -10.90
N ILE A 67 12.89 -1.82 -11.42
CA ILE A 67 12.30 -1.19 -12.62
C ILE A 67 12.17 0.33 -12.45
N SER A 68 11.73 0.79 -11.28
CA SER A 68 11.57 2.22 -11.01
C SER A 68 12.89 3.01 -10.99
N LYS A 69 14.02 2.33 -10.78
CA LYS A 69 15.36 2.92 -10.75
C LYS A 69 16.05 2.92 -12.11
N LEU A 70 15.53 2.19 -13.10
CA LEU A 70 16.10 2.16 -14.44
C LEU A 70 15.99 3.54 -15.10
N LYS A 71 17.11 3.99 -15.66
CA LYS A 71 17.23 5.25 -16.38
C LYS A 71 17.64 5.00 -17.82
N LYS A 72 17.13 5.84 -18.72
CA LYS A 72 17.59 5.92 -20.10
C LYS A 72 18.96 6.62 -20.17
N GLY A 73 19.60 6.59 -21.34
CA GLY A 73 20.91 7.23 -21.56
C GLY A 73 20.92 8.75 -21.36
N ASP A 74 19.75 9.39 -21.38
CA ASP A 74 19.54 10.81 -21.08
C ASP A 74 19.34 11.11 -19.58
N GLY A 75 19.39 10.08 -18.71
CA GLY A 75 19.18 10.20 -17.27
C GLY A 75 17.70 10.25 -16.83
N SER A 76 16.75 10.25 -17.77
CA SER A 76 15.32 10.18 -17.49
C SER A 76 14.90 8.77 -17.05
N ALA A 77 13.80 8.65 -16.29
CA ALA A 77 13.28 7.35 -15.89
C ALA A 77 12.85 6.54 -17.12
N MET A 78 13.18 5.25 -17.14
CA MET A 78 12.88 4.39 -18.30
C MET A 78 11.39 4.05 -18.42
N PHE A 79 10.71 3.87 -17.28
CA PHE A 79 9.31 3.47 -17.18
C PHE A 79 8.52 4.32 -16.15
N PRO A 80 8.35 5.64 -16.36
CA PRO A 80 7.74 6.54 -15.39
C PRO A 80 6.26 6.25 -15.11
N LEU A 81 5.46 5.97 -16.15
CA LEU A 81 4.03 5.72 -16.01
C LEU A 81 3.78 4.37 -15.36
N LEU A 82 4.51 3.35 -15.82
CA LEU A 82 4.39 2.00 -15.30
C LEU A 82 4.83 1.91 -13.83
N SER A 83 5.92 2.58 -13.46
CA SER A 83 6.38 2.60 -12.06
C SER A 83 5.37 3.26 -11.12
N THR A 84 4.71 4.32 -11.60
CA THR A 84 3.68 5.03 -10.83
C THR A 84 2.43 4.16 -10.67
N LEU A 85 1.97 3.53 -11.75
CA LEU A 85 0.82 2.63 -11.73
C LEU A 85 1.07 1.45 -10.79
N THR A 86 2.21 0.77 -10.92
CA THR A 86 2.49 -0.39 -10.09
C THR A 86 2.62 -0.02 -8.61
N ARG A 87 3.22 1.13 -8.29
CA ARG A 87 3.26 1.61 -6.90
C ARG A 87 1.86 1.80 -6.31
N LYS A 88 0.93 2.40 -7.07
CA LYS A 88 -0.47 2.56 -6.64
C LYS A 88 -1.16 1.20 -6.48
N LEU A 89 -0.93 0.28 -7.42
CA LEU A 89 -1.57 -1.03 -7.42
C LEU A 89 -1.03 -1.94 -6.29
N LEU A 90 0.25 -1.83 -5.93
CA LEU A 90 0.85 -2.56 -4.80
C LEU A 90 0.40 -2.02 -3.43
N CYS A 91 -0.06 -0.77 -3.37
CA CYS A 91 -0.68 -0.23 -2.16
C CYS A 91 -2.09 -0.79 -1.93
N LEU A 92 -2.73 -1.40 -2.95
CA LEU A 92 -4.04 -2.01 -2.76
C LEU A 92 -3.90 -3.27 -1.89
N PRO A 93 -4.79 -3.47 -0.91
CA PRO A 93 -4.79 -4.68 -0.11
C PRO A 93 -5.07 -5.90 -1.00
N HIS A 94 -4.01 -6.63 -1.34
CA HIS A 94 -4.07 -7.74 -2.29
C HIS A 94 -4.73 -9.01 -1.71
N SER A 95 -4.99 -9.08 -0.40
CA SER A 95 -5.55 -10.28 0.23
C SER A 95 -6.51 -9.95 1.36
N THR A 96 -7.65 -10.65 1.36
CA THR A 96 -8.61 -10.70 2.46
C THR A 96 -7.96 -11.18 3.76
N ALA A 97 -6.94 -12.04 3.70
CA ALA A 97 -6.23 -12.55 4.87
C ALA A 97 -5.53 -11.44 5.68
N THR A 98 -5.05 -10.38 5.02
CA THR A 98 -4.46 -9.21 5.72
C THR A 98 -5.52 -8.46 6.51
N VAL A 99 -6.70 -8.29 5.91
CA VAL A 99 -7.86 -7.65 6.54
C VAL A 99 -8.41 -8.52 7.68
N GLU A 100 -8.48 -9.84 7.50
CA GLU A 100 -8.88 -10.79 8.55
C GLU A 100 -7.91 -10.80 9.72
N ARG A 101 -6.59 -10.71 9.47
CA ARG A 101 -5.57 -10.59 10.53
C ARG A 101 -5.74 -9.28 11.32
N LEU A 102 -6.07 -8.19 10.63
CA LEU A 102 -6.37 -6.90 11.26
C LEU A 102 -7.64 -7.01 12.12
N PHE A 103 -8.73 -7.56 11.57
CA PHE A 103 -9.98 -7.78 12.31
C PHE A 103 -9.81 -8.72 13.49
N SER A 104 -9.00 -9.77 13.36
CA SER A 104 -8.65 -10.65 14.48
C SER A 104 -7.92 -9.88 15.59
N SER A 105 -6.95 -9.02 15.23
CA SER A 105 -6.28 -8.15 16.21
C SER A 105 -7.25 -7.20 16.91
N ILE A 106 -8.17 -6.59 16.15
CA ILE A 106 -9.23 -5.74 16.70
C ILE A 106 -10.16 -6.55 17.62
N ASN A 107 -10.54 -7.77 17.22
CA ASN A 107 -11.40 -8.64 17.99
C ASN A 107 -10.74 -9.02 19.33
N VAL A 108 -9.44 -9.35 19.34
CA VAL A 108 -8.66 -9.59 20.56
C VAL A 108 -8.62 -8.33 21.44
N MET A 109 -8.46 -7.14 20.87
CA MET A 109 -8.52 -5.88 21.63
C MET A 109 -9.92 -5.60 22.19
N LYS A 110 -10.99 -6.03 21.50
CA LYS A 110 -12.39 -5.86 21.90
C LYS A 110 -12.89 -6.94 22.87
N THR A 111 -12.22 -8.09 23.00
CA THR A 111 -12.74 -9.24 23.78
C THR A 111 -11.96 -9.60 25.05
N LYS A 112 -12.73 -10.11 26.02
CA LYS A 112 -12.47 -10.87 27.27
C LYS A 112 -11.45 -10.36 28.32
N LEU A 113 -10.44 -9.55 28.01
CA LEU A 113 -9.47 -9.07 29.02
C LEU A 113 -9.61 -7.58 29.39
N ARG A 114 -10.34 -6.77 28.61
CA ARG A 114 -10.54 -5.34 28.86
C ARG A 114 -12.01 -4.93 28.71
N ASN A 115 -12.48 -4.13 29.67
CA ASN A 115 -13.79 -3.49 29.63
C ASN A 115 -13.87 -2.55 28.41
N LYS A 116 -14.99 -2.59 27.70
CA LYS A 116 -15.43 -1.73 26.58
C LYS A 116 -14.50 -0.54 26.27
N LEU A 117 -13.47 -0.76 25.44
CA LEU A 117 -12.57 0.30 24.96
C LEU A 117 -13.28 1.18 23.92
N SER A 118 -13.05 2.49 23.97
CA SER A 118 -13.54 3.41 22.92
C SER A 118 -12.87 3.12 21.58
N THR A 119 -13.53 3.47 20.49
CA THR A 119 -12.99 3.42 19.11
C THR A 119 -11.67 4.17 18.98
N THR A 120 -11.59 5.37 19.57
CA THR A 120 -10.37 6.19 19.64
C THR A 120 -9.21 5.46 20.30
N THR A 121 -9.47 4.73 21.38
CA THR A 121 -8.44 3.96 22.09
C THR A 121 -7.99 2.74 21.29
N ILE A 122 -8.91 2.07 20.59
CA ILE A 122 -8.58 0.95 19.70
C ILE A 122 -7.72 1.45 18.53
N LYS A 123 -8.08 2.58 17.90
CA LYS A 123 -7.30 3.24 16.83
C LYS A 123 -5.88 3.54 17.33
N GLY A 124 -5.75 4.22 18.48
CA GLY A 124 -4.45 4.52 19.08
C GLY A 124 -3.61 3.27 19.41
N THR A 125 -4.24 2.23 19.96
CA THR A 125 -3.56 0.96 20.28
C THR A 125 -3.10 0.25 19.02
N LEU A 126 -3.92 0.25 17.96
CA LEU A 126 -3.60 -0.36 16.69
C LEU A 126 -2.41 0.35 16.01
N HIS A 127 -2.42 1.68 15.96
CA HIS A 127 -1.28 2.46 15.45
C HIS A 127 -0.01 2.18 16.25
N THR A 128 -0.11 2.18 17.59
CA THR A 128 1.03 1.89 18.46
C THR A 128 1.60 0.49 18.20
N LYS A 129 0.73 -0.53 18.03
CA LYS A 129 1.14 -1.90 17.70
C LYS A 129 1.77 -2.03 16.32
N SER A 130 1.33 -1.21 15.35
CA SER A 130 1.90 -1.19 13.99
C SER A 130 3.30 -0.57 13.96
N GLU A 131 3.50 0.50 14.72
CA GLU A 131 4.78 1.23 14.77
C GLU A 131 5.81 0.57 15.69
N ILE A 132 5.37 0.12 16.88
CA ILE A 132 6.25 -0.52 17.86
C ILE A 132 6.32 -2.02 17.56
N LYS A 133 7.22 -2.40 16.65
CA LYS A 133 7.48 -3.81 16.31
C LYS A 133 8.20 -4.56 17.42
N ASN A 134 9.16 -3.91 18.07
CA ASN A 134 9.91 -4.45 19.20
C ASN A 134 9.89 -3.44 20.35
N CYS A 135 9.34 -3.85 21.50
CA CYS A 135 9.23 -2.98 22.67
C CYS A 135 10.60 -2.64 23.28
N PHE A 136 11.65 -3.43 22.99
CA PHE A 136 13.00 -3.21 23.51
C PHE A 136 13.82 -2.20 22.68
N GLU A 137 13.43 -1.96 21.43
CA GLU A 137 14.16 -1.08 20.50
C GLU A 137 13.48 0.29 20.30
N PHE A 138 12.38 0.55 21.00
CA PHE A 138 11.64 1.79 20.85
C PHE A 138 12.38 2.97 21.49
N ASN A 139 12.99 3.81 20.65
CA ASN A 139 13.63 5.04 21.09
C ASN A 139 12.59 6.13 21.34
N VAL A 140 12.33 6.42 22.61
CA VAL A 140 11.43 7.49 23.05
C VAL A 140 12.05 8.85 22.71
N THR A 141 11.36 9.66 21.89
CA THR A 141 11.78 11.02 21.59
C THR A 141 11.31 12.00 22.67
N ASN A 142 11.97 13.16 22.77
CA ASN A 142 11.57 14.23 23.69
C ASN A 142 10.12 14.70 23.44
N ASP A 143 9.62 14.59 22.21
CA ASP A 143 8.24 14.95 21.88
C ASP A 143 7.22 13.95 22.42
N HIS A 144 7.57 12.66 22.51
CA HIS A 144 6.74 11.67 23.23
C HIS A 144 6.64 12.01 24.72
N LEU A 145 7.75 12.42 25.34
CA LEU A 145 7.78 12.80 26.76
C LEU A 145 6.97 14.08 27.03
N LYS A 146 7.03 15.08 26.15
CA LYS A 146 6.21 16.31 26.28
C LYS A 146 4.71 16.02 26.26
N LYS A 147 4.28 14.99 25.52
CA LYS A 147 2.88 14.55 25.48
C LYS A 147 2.45 13.80 26.74
N PHE A 148 3.40 13.33 27.55
CA PHE A 148 3.14 12.68 28.84
C PHE A 148 2.99 13.75 29.94
N ASN A 149 1.88 14.48 29.90
CA ASN A 149 1.58 15.56 30.85
C ASN A 149 0.17 15.40 31.45
N LYS A 150 -0.19 16.27 32.40
CA LYS A 150 -1.46 16.22 33.13
C LYS A 150 -2.71 16.24 32.22
N ASN A 151 -2.62 16.81 31.02
CA ASN A 151 -3.74 16.92 30.08
C ASN A 151 -4.04 15.57 29.40
N MET A 152 -3.23 14.52 29.62
CA MET A 152 -3.42 13.18 29.06
C MET A 152 -4.78 12.56 29.47
N TYR A 153 -5.34 12.97 30.60
CA TYR A 153 -6.62 12.45 31.13
C TYR A 153 -7.80 13.40 30.92
N ASP A 154 -7.61 14.53 30.23
CA ASP A 154 -8.67 15.49 29.96
C ASP A 154 -9.53 15.02 28.77
N PHE A 155 -10.38 14.02 29.01
CA PHE A 155 -11.20 13.36 27.98
C PHE A 155 -12.39 14.19 27.45
N ASN A 156 -12.47 15.50 27.71
CA ASN A 156 -13.71 16.28 27.60
C ASN A 156 -13.71 17.53 26.69
N GLN A 157 -12.80 17.67 25.70
CA GLN A 157 -12.86 18.86 24.81
C GLN A 157 -12.77 18.63 23.30
N ASN A 158 -12.52 17.40 22.80
CA ASN A 158 -12.34 17.15 21.35
C ASN A 158 -13.23 16.04 20.80
N LYS A 159 -14.39 15.79 21.42
CA LYS A 159 -15.26 14.67 21.02
C LYS A 159 -16.14 14.98 19.80
N ASP A 160 -16.42 16.26 19.52
CA ASP A 160 -17.43 16.64 18.53
C ASP A 160 -16.87 17.06 17.16
N GLU A 161 -15.57 17.28 17.01
CA GLU A 161 -15.01 17.78 15.74
C GLU A 161 -14.34 16.71 14.87
N THR A 162 -13.69 15.70 15.48
CA THR A 162 -12.90 14.71 14.72
C THR A 162 -13.70 13.50 14.23
N GLU A 163 -14.71 13.04 14.99
CA GLU A 163 -15.56 11.90 14.58
C GLU A 163 -16.53 12.30 13.45
N ASN A 164 -17.05 13.53 13.46
CA ASN A 164 -17.96 14.03 12.42
C ASN A 164 -17.26 14.32 11.08
N GLN A 165 -15.94 14.55 11.06
CA GLN A 165 -15.19 14.79 9.82
C GLN A 165 -14.69 13.50 9.14
N GLU A 166 -14.29 12.47 9.90
CA GLU A 166 -13.85 11.19 9.33
C GLU A 166 -15.03 10.34 8.82
N ASP A 167 -16.16 10.28 9.56
CA ASP A 167 -17.33 9.50 9.14
C ASP A 167 -18.05 10.14 7.93
N SER A 168 -18.10 11.48 7.85
CA SER A 168 -18.68 12.17 6.69
C SER A 168 -17.81 12.04 5.43
N GLN A 169 -16.49 11.90 5.55
CA GLN A 169 -15.62 11.65 4.40
C GLN A 169 -15.76 10.21 3.86
N ILE A 170 -15.92 9.23 4.75
CA ILE A 170 -16.11 7.83 4.36
C ILE A 170 -17.50 7.61 3.74
N GLU A 171 -18.57 8.21 4.28
CA GLU A 171 -19.91 8.12 3.68
C GLU A 171 -19.97 8.81 2.31
N ASN A 172 -19.27 9.94 2.13
CA ASN A 172 -19.21 10.64 0.85
C ASN A 172 -18.40 9.88 -0.22
N GLU A 173 -17.36 9.13 0.16
CA GLU A 173 -16.62 8.27 -0.77
C GLU A 173 -17.39 6.99 -1.14
N ILE A 174 -18.22 6.45 -0.23
CA ILE A 174 -19.07 5.28 -0.52
C ILE A 174 -20.30 5.65 -1.36
N ALA A 175 -20.86 6.86 -1.17
CA ALA A 175 -22.00 7.34 -1.95
C ALA A 175 -21.62 7.85 -3.36
N ALA A 176 -20.33 8.14 -3.59
CA ALA A 176 -19.79 8.60 -4.87
C ALA A 176 -19.15 7.48 -5.73
N SER A 177 -19.16 6.24 -5.24
CA SER A 177 -18.62 5.05 -5.93
C SER A 177 -19.72 4.11 -6.39
#